data_AF-A0A7W1VEE7-F1
#
_entry.id   AF-A0A7W1VEE7-F1
#
_cell.length_a   1.000
_cell.length_b   1.000
_cell.length_c   1.000
_cell.angle_alpha   90.00
_cell.angle_beta   90.00
_cell.angle_gamma   90.00
#
_symmetry.space_group_name_H-M   'P 1'
#
loop_
_entity.id
_entity.type
_entity.pdbx_description
1 polymer ?
#
loop_
_entity_poly.entity_id
_entity_poly.type
_entity_poly.pdbx_seq_one_letter_code
_entity_poly.pdbx_strand_id
1 'polypeptide(L)'
;MKKSDINPIPDYYDRYINLVADVELSQAFDVSIKQLDGLDANLLEKTGSKKTAVNKWTAKEILQHVIDWERILAYRTLLFA
;
A
#
# COMPACT_ATOMS: atom_id res chain seq x y z
N MET A 1 1.22 8.79 15.85
CA MET A 1 2.28 9.46 15.07
C MET A 1 1.66 9.89 13.76
N LYS A 2 1.82 11.17 13.45
CA LYS A 2 1.38 11.81 12.21
C LYS A 2 2.54 11.95 11.24
N LYS A 3 2.22 12.29 9.99
CA LYS A 3 3.23 12.61 8.97
C LYS A 3 4.11 13.79 9.42
N SER A 4 3.51 14.81 10.05
CA SER A 4 4.20 15.99 10.57
C SER A 4 5.26 15.68 11.62
N ASP A 5 5.19 14.52 12.27
CA ASP A 5 6.12 14.12 13.32
C ASP A 5 7.45 13.60 12.75
N ILE A 6 7.53 13.35 11.44
CA ILE A 6 8.72 12.84 10.76
C ILE A 6 9.66 14.00 10.45
N ASN A 7 10.65 14.24 11.31
CA ASN A 7 11.64 15.31 11.13
C ASN A 7 13.07 14.87 11.55
N PRO A 8 14.06 14.89 10.64
CA PRO A 8 13.93 15.22 9.21
C PRO A 8 13.20 14.11 8.44
N ILE A 9 12.55 14.48 7.34
CA ILE A 9 12.02 13.48 6.39
C ILE A 9 13.21 12.73 5.78
N PRO A 10 13.21 11.39 5.81
CA PRO A 10 14.28 10.61 5.20
C PRO A 10 14.40 10.88 3.70
N ASP A 11 15.64 10.98 3.22
CA ASP A 11 15.94 11.11 1.80
C ASP A 11 15.26 10.00 0.98
N TYR A 12 14.83 10.32 -0.24
CA TYR A 12 14.09 9.44 -1.18
C TYR A 12 12.63 9.13 -0.80
N TYR A 13 12.26 9.17 0.49
CA TYR A 13 10.91 8.82 0.94
C TYR A 13 9.93 9.99 0.95
N ASP A 14 10.42 11.22 0.84
CA ASP A 14 9.64 12.46 0.78
C ASP A 14 8.50 12.39 -0.24
N ARG A 15 8.76 11.88 -1.45
CA ARG A 15 7.77 11.75 -2.52
C ARG A 15 6.59 10.83 -2.17
N TYR A 16 6.78 9.87 -1.26
CA TYR A 16 5.74 8.94 -0.85
C TYR A 16 5.04 9.42 0.43
N ILE A 17 5.82 9.87 1.41
CA ILE A 17 5.32 10.43 2.67
C ILE A 17 4.44 11.66 2.38
N ASN A 18 4.72 12.41 1.31
CA ASN A 18 3.90 13.55 0.93
C ASN A 18 2.54 13.22 0.29
N LEU A 19 2.29 11.97 -0.12
CA LEU A 19 1.03 11.54 -0.72
C LEU A 19 -0.05 11.17 0.31
N VAL A 20 0.32 11.02 1.58
CA VAL A 20 -0.61 10.62 2.64
C VAL A 20 -1.10 11.84 3.44
N ALA A 21 -2.30 11.73 3.99
CA ALA A 21 -2.87 12.74 4.86
C ALA A 21 -2.12 12.83 6.19
N ASP A 22 -2.12 14.03 6.80
CA ASP A 22 -1.50 14.26 8.10
C ASP A 22 -2.46 13.88 9.24
N VAL A 23 -2.70 12.57 9.37
CA VAL A 23 -3.62 11.98 10.35
C VAL A 23 -2.87 11.04 11.29
N GLU A 24 -3.50 10.67 12.41
CA GLU A 24 -2.94 9.65 13.29
C GLU A 24 -2.84 8.31 12.55
N LEU A 25 -1.73 7.59 12.80
CA LEU A 25 -1.45 6.31 12.16
C LEU A 25 -2.60 5.30 12.30
N SER A 26 -3.28 5.25 13.46
CA SER A 26 -4.46 4.38 13.65
C SER A 26 -5.61 4.73 12.70
N GLN A 27 -5.88 6.02 12.51
CA GLN A 27 -6.90 6.49 11.57
C GLN A 27 -6.53 6.15 10.13
N ALA A 28 -5.25 6.28 9.77
CA ALA A 28 -4.76 5.88 8.46
C ALA A 28 -4.98 4.38 8.21
N PHE A 29 -4.74 3.52 9.22
CA PHE A 29 -5.02 2.08 9.12
C PHE A 29 -6.52 1.79 8.97
N ASP A 30 -7.39 2.45 9.74
CA ASP A 30 -8.84 2.28 9.61
C ASP A 30 -9.34 2.67 8.20
N VAL A 31 -8.79 3.73 7.62
CA VAL A 31 -9.12 4.15 6.25
C VAL A 31 -8.62 3.11 5.24
N SER A 32 -7.39 2.59 5.41
CA SER A 32 -6.81 1.57 4.54
C SER A 32 -7.67 0.30 4.52
N ILE A 33 -8.09 -0.20 5.69
CA ILE A 33 -8.95 -1.39 5.81
C ILE A 33 -10.26 -1.17 5.05
N LYS A 34 -10.92 -0.03 5.24
CA LYS A 34 -12.17 0.30 4.52
C LYS A 34 -11.98 0.36 3.00
N GLN A 35 -10.83 0.84 2.53
CA GLN A 35 -10.51 0.86 1.10
C GLN A 35 -10.32 -0.55 0.54
N LEU A 36 -9.67 -1.44 1.30
CA LEU A 36 -9.50 -2.84 0.94
C LEU A 36 -10.84 -3.59 0.94
N ASP A 37 -11.69 -3.37 1.95
CA ASP A 37 -13.04 -3.94 2.02
C ASP A 37 -13.94 -3.45 0.87
N GLY A 38 -13.68 -2.25 0.36
CA GLY A 38 -14.39 -1.66 -0.78
C GLY A 38 -13.95 -2.21 -2.15
N LEU A 39 -12.95 -3.09 -2.22
CA LEU A 39 -12.51 -3.68 -3.48
C LEU A 39 -13.56 -4.66 -4.03
N ASP A 40 -13.88 -4.51 -5.33
CA ASP A 40 -14.76 -5.46 -6.01
C ASP A 40 -13.99 -6.75 -6.36
N ALA A 41 -14.05 -7.72 -5.45
CA ALA A 41 -13.44 -9.04 -5.64
C ALA A 41 -13.98 -9.77 -6.89
N ASN A 42 -15.25 -9.57 -7.26
CA ASN A 42 -15.82 -10.21 -8.44
C ASN A 42 -15.25 -9.61 -9.73
N LEU A 43 -15.05 -8.30 -9.76
CA LEU A 43 -14.37 -7.63 -10.87
C LEU A 43 -12.92 -8.12 -10.98
N LEU A 44 -12.19 -8.15 -9.85
CA LEU A 44 -10.81 -8.63 -9.81
C LEU A 44 -10.70 -10.08 -10.28
N GLU A 45 -11.63 -10.97 -9.94
CA GLU A 45 -11.61 -12.33 -10.48
C GLU A 45 -11.87 -12.38 -11.98
N LYS A 46 -12.85 -11.62 -12.49
CA LYS A 46 -13.23 -11.61 -13.91
C LYS A 46 -12.18 -10.98 -14.81
N THR A 47 -11.50 -9.94 -14.36
CA THR A 47 -10.54 -9.17 -15.18
C THR A 47 -9.09 -9.35 -14.75
N GLY A 48 -8.85 -10.00 -13.62
CA GLY A 48 -7.55 -9.98 -12.95
C GLY A 48 -6.43 -10.69 -13.69
N SER A 49 -6.75 -11.57 -14.65
CA SER A 49 -5.77 -12.23 -15.53
C SER A 49 -5.62 -11.54 -16.90
N LYS A 50 -6.40 -10.49 -17.18
CA LYS A 50 -6.31 -9.76 -18.46
C LYS A 50 -5.13 -8.79 -18.42
N LYS A 51 -4.25 -8.86 -19.43
CA LYS A 51 -3.18 -7.87 -19.64
C LYS A 51 -3.73 -6.72 -20.48
N THR A 52 -3.51 -5.49 -20.01
CA THR A 52 -3.96 -4.27 -20.70
C THR A 52 -3.01 -3.85 -21.83
N ALA A 53 -1.77 -4.32 -21.80
CA ALA A 53 -0.79 -4.16 -22.89
C ALA A 53 0.31 -5.23 -22.78
N VAL A 54 1.09 -5.38 -23.85
CA VAL A 54 2.31 -6.20 -23.85
C VAL A 54 3.26 -5.65 -22.78
N ASN A 55 3.89 -6.55 -22.00
CA ASN A 55 4.81 -6.24 -20.90
C ASN A 55 4.21 -5.50 -19.69
N LYS A 56 2.89 -5.39 -19.57
CA LYS A 56 2.24 -4.91 -18.33
C LYS A 56 1.84 -6.08 -17.42
N TRP A 57 1.89 -5.82 -16.12
CA TRP A 57 1.32 -6.71 -15.11
C TRP A 57 -0.20 -6.75 -15.22
N THR A 58 -0.74 -7.92 -14.94
CA THR A 58 -2.15 -8.16 -14.68
C THR A 58 -2.54 -7.62 -13.30
N ALA A 59 -3.83 -7.42 -13.04
CA ALA A 59 -4.25 -6.92 -11.72
C ALA A 59 -3.89 -7.90 -10.59
N LYS A 60 -3.89 -9.22 -10.87
CA LYS A 60 -3.44 -10.24 -9.89
C LYS A 60 -1.95 -10.13 -9.59
N GLU A 61 -1.11 -9.90 -10.60
CA GLU A 61 0.34 -9.67 -10.40
C GLU A 61 0.60 -8.39 -9.60
N ILE A 62 -0.15 -7.30 -9.87
CA ILE A 62 -0.05 -6.06 -9.09
C ILE A 62 -0.44 -6.31 -7.63
N LEU A 63 -1.57 -6.97 -7.39
CA LEU A 63 -2.04 -7.27 -6.03
C LEU A 63 -1.03 -8.14 -5.27
N GLN A 64 -0.50 -9.18 -5.91
CA GLN A 64 0.55 -10.01 -5.31
C GLN A 64 1.77 -9.18 -4.94
N HIS A 65 2.23 -8.29 -5.83
CA HIS A 65 3.39 -7.44 -5.57
C HIS A 65 3.19 -6.53 -4.35
N VAL A 66 1.99 -5.95 -4.19
CA VAL A 66 1.65 -5.13 -3.03
C VAL A 66 1.67 -5.96 -1.74
N ILE A 67 1.09 -7.16 -1.76
CA ILE A 67 1.09 -8.09 -0.63
C ILE A 67 2.53 -8.46 -0.22
N ASP A 68 3.40 -8.73 -1.18
CA ASP A 68 4.80 -9.08 -0.91
C ASP A 68 5.54 -7.95 -0.20
N TRP A 69 5.33 -6.70 -0.64
CA TRP A 69 5.90 -5.52 0.01
C TRP A 69 5.39 -5.33 1.43
N GLU A 70 4.08 -5.45 1.64
CA GLU A 70 3.48 -5.29 2.97
C GLU A 70 4.03 -6.32 3.95
N ARG A 71 4.17 -7.59 3.52
CA ARG A 71 4.79 -8.65 4.34
C ARG A 71 6.22 -8.33 4.72
N ILE A 72 7.03 -7.84 3.78
CA ILE A 72 8.42 -7.45 4.04
C ILE A 72 8.48 -6.27 5.02
N LEU A 73 7.65 -5.24 4.84
CA LEU A 73 7.62 -4.07 5.72
C LEU A 73 7.17 -4.47 7.13
N ALA A 74 6.08 -5.21 7.27
CA ALA A 74 5.58 -5.69 8.55
C ALA A 74 6.63 -6.56 9.28
N TYR A 75 7.26 -7.50 8.56
CA TYR A 75 8.34 -8.31 9.11
C TYR A 75 9.50 -7.46 9.61
N ARG A 76 9.97 -6.49 8.80
CA ARG A 76 11.05 -5.59 9.20
C ARG A 76 10.68 -4.76 10.43
N THR A 77 9.48 -4.20 10.47
CA THR A 77 9.00 -3.44 11.64
C THR A 77 9.03 -4.27 12.91
N LEU A 78 8.63 -5.54 12.84
CA LEU A 78 8.64 -6.45 14.00
C LEU A 78 10.06 -6.86 14.43
N LEU A 79 11.04 -6.87 13.53
CA LEU A 79 12.44 -7.14 13.89
C LEU A 79 13.14 -5.96 14.58
N PHE A 80 12.68 -4.73 14.36
CA PHE A 80 13.25 -3.55 15.02
C PHE A 80 12.69 -3.32 16.43
N ALA A 81 11.58 -3.98 16.78
CA ALA A 81 10.90 -3.87 18.07
C ALA A 81 11.52 -4.78 19.14
#